data_AF-A0A964LV09-F1
#
_entry.id   AF-A0A964LV09-F1
#
_cell.length_a   1.000
_cell.length_b   1.000
_cell.length_c   1.000
_cell.angle_alpha   90.00
_cell.angle_beta   90.00
_cell.angle_gamma   90.00
#
_symmetry.space_group_name_H-M   'P 1'
#
loop_
_entity.id
_entity.type
_entity.pdbx_description
1 polymer ?
#
loop_
_entity_poly.entity_id
_entity_poly.type
_entity_poly.pdbx_seq_one_letter_code
_entity_poly.pdbx_strand_id
1 'polypeptide(L)'
;MIEDDIETIESGYEYLLAYAAQGRPALQETGPGPHARPTIQGIADAMKNIASAFASSKDAFEQVIADDCRKAGAALGFILAQKRIGSEIVDNLNASIHLRAVLTNLFLYSEAFRPLAEDEPAGAKGGVQTYDATKGKKQ
;
A
#
# COMPACT_ATOMS: atom_id res chain seq x y z
N MET A 1 14.90 6.15 3.63
CA MET A 1 15.03 4.96 4.51
C MET A 1 13.95 3.97 4.08
N ILE A 2 13.99 2.69 4.48
CA ILE A 2 12.97 1.71 4.02
C ILE A 2 11.57 2.17 4.45
N GLU A 3 11.46 2.81 5.60
CA GLU A 3 10.23 3.36 6.16
C GLU A 3 9.60 4.43 5.24
N ASP A 4 10.42 5.33 4.68
CA ASP A 4 9.94 6.36 3.74
C ASP A 4 9.45 5.73 2.43
N ASP A 5 10.11 4.66 1.98
CA ASP A 5 9.68 3.91 0.79
C ASP A 5 8.35 3.17 1.05
N ILE A 6 8.17 2.60 2.26
CA ILE A 6 6.90 1.97 2.68
C ILE A 6 5.78 3.01 2.70
N GLU A 7 5.99 4.16 3.35
CA GLU A 7 5.01 5.25 3.40
C GLU A 7 4.64 5.76 2.00
N THR A 8 5.63 5.87 1.11
CA THR A 8 5.40 6.24 -0.30
C THR A 8 4.49 5.24 -1.02
N ILE A 9 4.67 3.94 -0.78
CA ILE A 9 3.85 2.88 -1.38
C ILE A 9 2.43 2.90 -0.82
N GLU A 10 2.28 3.01 0.50
CA GLU A 10 0.98 2.99 1.19
C GLU A 10 0.14 4.22 0.83
N SER A 11 0.67 5.42 1.04
CA SER A 11 -0.01 6.67 0.71
C SER A 11 -0.29 6.80 -0.79
N GLY A 12 0.65 6.31 -1.62
CA GLY A 12 0.47 6.25 -3.06
C GLY A 12 -0.68 5.34 -3.46
N TYR A 13 -0.79 4.16 -2.84
CA TYR A 13 -1.90 3.24 -3.10
C TYR A 13 -3.25 3.82 -2.66
N GLU A 14 -3.33 4.46 -1.50
CA GLU A 14 -4.55 5.16 -1.05
C GLU A 14 -4.98 6.24 -2.04
N TYR A 15 -4.03 7.05 -2.52
CA TYR A 15 -4.30 8.02 -3.57
C TYR A 15 -4.85 7.34 -4.84
N LEU A 16 -4.28 6.20 -5.26
CA LEU A 16 -4.74 5.48 -6.45
C LEU A 16 -6.13 4.86 -6.28
N LEU A 17 -6.53 4.44 -5.07
CA LEU A 17 -7.91 4.04 -4.79
C LEU A 17 -8.87 5.22 -4.99
N ALA A 18 -8.53 6.39 -4.45
CA ALA A 18 -9.33 7.60 -4.64
C ALA A 18 -9.34 8.07 -6.11
N TYR A 19 -8.25 7.89 -6.85
CA TYR A 19 -8.18 8.18 -8.28
C TYR A 19 -9.05 7.23 -9.10
N ALA A 20 -9.02 5.92 -8.82
CA ALA A 20 -9.85 4.92 -9.48
C ALA A 20 -11.35 5.21 -9.28
N ALA A 21 -11.75 5.57 -8.06
CA ALA A 21 -13.14 5.89 -7.73
C ALA A 21 -13.73 7.09 -8.52
N GLN A 22 -12.89 7.94 -9.12
CA GLN A 22 -13.34 9.12 -9.87
C GLN A 22 -13.88 8.79 -11.28
N GLY A 23 -13.67 7.58 -11.80
CA GLY A 23 -14.20 7.18 -13.11
C GLY A 23 -13.72 8.04 -14.29
N ARG A 24 -12.52 8.63 -14.20
CA ARG A 24 -11.97 9.52 -15.22
C ARG A 24 -11.64 8.75 -16.51
N PRO A 25 -11.95 9.33 -17.69
CA PRO A 25 -11.53 8.75 -18.96
C PRO A 25 -9.99 8.76 -19.07
N ALA A 26 -9.44 7.85 -19.87
CA ALA A 26 -8.00 7.81 -20.13
C ALA A 26 -7.56 9.03 -20.95
N LEU A 27 -6.73 9.88 -20.34
CA LEU A 27 -6.23 11.11 -20.94
C LEU A 27 -4.71 11.18 -20.83
N GLN A 28 -4.11 12.00 -21.69
CA GLN A 28 -2.73 12.41 -21.46
C GLN A 28 -2.74 13.42 -20.32
N GLU A 29 -1.94 13.16 -19.29
CA GLU A 29 -1.86 14.02 -18.12
C GLU A 29 -1.12 15.31 -18.46
N THR A 30 -1.87 16.41 -18.59
CA THR A 30 -1.36 17.74 -18.90
C THR A 30 -2.06 18.77 -18.03
N GLY A 31 -1.35 19.82 -17.61
CA GLY A 31 -1.93 20.93 -16.86
C GLY A 31 -2.28 20.59 -15.40
N PRO A 32 -3.08 21.43 -14.72
CA PRO A 32 -3.48 21.21 -13.34
C PRO A 32 -4.56 20.13 -13.22
N GLY A 33 -4.46 19.28 -12.21
CA GLY A 33 -5.43 18.23 -11.93
C GLY A 33 -4.80 17.05 -11.20
N PRO A 34 -5.60 16.11 -10.68
CA PRO A 34 -5.07 14.86 -10.16
C PRO A 34 -4.48 14.04 -11.32
N HIS A 35 -3.21 13.69 -11.18
CA HIS A 35 -2.45 12.86 -12.11
C HIS A 35 -2.00 11.60 -11.38
N ALA A 36 -2.30 10.44 -11.95
CA ALA A 36 -1.90 9.15 -11.40
C ALA A 36 -0.43 8.84 -11.68
N ARG A 37 0.14 9.27 -12.81
CA ARG A 37 1.51 8.91 -13.19
C ARG A 37 2.59 9.29 -12.18
N PRO A 38 2.61 10.52 -11.61
CA PRO A 38 3.65 10.86 -10.62
C PRO A 38 3.59 9.92 -9.41
N THR A 39 2.39 9.61 -8.94
CA THR A 39 2.19 8.66 -7.85
C THR A 39 2.64 7.25 -8.23
N ILE A 40 2.24 6.74 -9.40
CA ILE A 40 2.65 5.42 -9.90
C ILE A 40 4.18 5.34 -10.03
N GLN A 41 4.83 6.42 -10.49
CA GLN A 41 6.28 6.50 -10.59
C GLN A 41 6.95 6.45 -9.20
N GLY A 42 6.44 7.22 -8.24
CA GLY A 42 6.92 7.20 -6.85
C GLY A 42 6.82 5.81 -6.21
N ILE A 43 5.69 5.13 -6.38
CA ILE A 43 5.50 3.74 -5.92
C ILE A 43 6.51 2.81 -6.59
N ALA A 44 6.71 2.93 -7.91
CA ALA A 44 7.63 2.07 -8.65
C ALA A 44 9.09 2.24 -8.18
N ASP A 45 9.51 3.48 -7.94
CA ASP A 45 10.84 3.80 -7.45
C ASP A 45 11.05 3.30 -6.01
N ALA A 46 10.05 3.50 -5.13
CA ALA A 46 10.08 2.97 -3.76
C ALA A 46 10.15 1.44 -3.73
N MET A 47 9.36 0.74 -4.55
CA MET A 47 9.44 -0.73 -4.66
C MET A 47 10.80 -1.21 -5.15
N LYS A 48 11.43 -0.47 -6.07
CA LYS A 48 12.79 -0.77 -6.54
C LYS A 48 13.82 -0.58 -5.42
N ASN A 49 13.66 0.45 -4.59
CA ASN A 49 14.53 0.69 -3.44
C ASN A 49 14.41 -0.43 -2.41
N ILE A 50 13.19 -0.80 -2.02
CA ILE A 50 12.92 -1.91 -1.09
C ILE A 50 13.50 -3.23 -1.62
N ALA A 51 13.24 -3.56 -2.90
CA ALA A 51 13.79 -4.77 -3.50
C ALA A 51 15.33 -4.78 -3.51
N SER A 52 15.96 -3.62 -3.66
CA SER A 52 17.42 -3.48 -3.61
C SER A 52 17.95 -3.60 -2.18
N ALA A 53 17.26 -3.01 -1.20
CA ALA A 53 17.64 -3.07 0.21
C ALA A 53 17.57 -4.49 0.78
N PHE A 54 16.57 -5.26 0.36
CA PHE A 54 16.40 -6.67 0.78
C PHE A 54 17.14 -7.67 -0.12
N ALA A 55 17.81 -7.25 -1.20
CA ALA A 55 18.41 -8.17 -2.17
C ALA A 55 19.42 -9.16 -1.57
N SER A 56 20.15 -8.76 -0.52
CA SER A 56 21.14 -9.59 0.17
C SER A 56 20.70 -10.05 1.56
N SER A 57 19.44 -9.82 1.93
CA SER A 57 18.92 -10.23 3.23
C SER A 57 18.96 -11.74 3.41
N LYS A 58 19.23 -12.19 4.64
CA LYS A 58 19.13 -13.60 5.04
C LYS A 58 17.74 -13.95 5.58
N ASP A 59 16.90 -12.94 5.84
CA ASP A 59 15.53 -13.16 6.27
C ASP A 59 14.67 -13.62 5.08
N ALA A 60 13.96 -14.73 5.27
CA ALA A 60 13.18 -15.33 4.19
C ALA A 60 11.96 -14.47 3.80
N PHE A 61 11.39 -13.72 4.74
CA PHE A 61 10.23 -12.88 4.49
C PHE A 61 10.62 -11.59 3.77
N GLU A 62 11.77 -10.99 4.11
CA GLU A 62 12.35 -9.87 3.35
C GLU A 62 12.62 -10.26 1.88
N GLN A 63 13.07 -11.49 1.62
CA GLN A 63 13.22 -12.01 0.25
C GLN A 63 11.89 -12.14 -0.50
N VAL A 64 10.80 -12.54 0.19
CA VAL A 64 9.45 -12.56 -0.39
C VAL A 64 9.00 -11.15 -0.76
N ILE A 65 9.18 -10.18 0.14
CA ILE A 65 8.86 -8.77 -0.13
C ILE A 65 9.63 -8.27 -1.35
N ALA A 66 10.94 -8.53 -1.42
CA ALA A 66 11.77 -8.12 -2.55
C ALA A 66 11.26 -8.69 -3.88
N ASP A 67 10.81 -9.93 -3.90
CA ASP A 67 10.27 -10.58 -5.09
C ASP A 67 8.92 -10.04 -5.52
N ASP A 68 8.03 -9.78 -4.56
CA ASP A 68 6.74 -9.17 -4.85
C ASP A 68 6.89 -7.72 -5.32
N CYS A 69 7.85 -6.96 -4.77
CA CYS A 69 8.20 -5.63 -5.29
C CYS A 69 8.67 -5.67 -6.75
N ARG A 70 9.47 -6.68 -7.14
CA ARG A 70 9.88 -6.86 -8.55
C ARG A 70 8.70 -7.19 -9.46
N LYS A 71 7.81 -8.09 -9.03
CA LYS A 71 6.61 -8.48 -9.78
C LYS A 71 5.64 -7.30 -9.95
N ALA A 72 5.35 -6.58 -8.86
CA ALA A 72 4.50 -5.40 -8.90
C ALA A 72 5.13 -4.27 -9.73
N GLY A 73 6.45 -4.07 -9.62
CA GLY A 73 7.22 -3.13 -10.43
C GLY A 73 7.07 -3.37 -11.94
N ALA A 74 6.99 -4.62 -12.38
CA ALA A 74 6.72 -4.93 -13.79
C ALA A 74 5.33 -4.45 -14.24
N ALA A 75 4.30 -4.63 -13.40
CA ALA A 75 2.96 -4.12 -13.68
C ALA A 75 2.93 -2.58 -13.69
N LEU A 76 3.57 -1.93 -12.71
CA LEU A 76 3.69 -0.46 -12.67
C LEU A 76 4.40 0.08 -13.91
N GLY A 77 5.52 -0.53 -14.31
CA GLY A 77 6.25 -0.17 -15.53
C GLY A 77 5.41 -0.31 -16.79
N PHE A 78 4.59 -1.35 -16.89
CA PHE A 78 3.64 -1.51 -18.01
C PHE A 78 2.62 -0.37 -18.07
N ILE A 79 2.08 0.08 -16.93
CA ILE A 79 1.16 1.21 -16.87
C ILE A 79 1.87 2.53 -17.21
N LEU A 80 3.08 2.74 -16.70
CA LEU A 80 3.90 3.92 -16.99
C LEU A 80 4.26 4.03 -18.48
N ALA A 81 4.39 2.93 -19.20
CA ALA A 81 4.62 2.94 -20.64
C ALA A 81 3.40 3.43 -21.46
N GLN A 82 2.21 3.49 -20.87
CA GLN A 82 1.01 3.95 -21.58
C GLN A 82 1.01 5.47 -21.71
N LYS A 83 0.64 5.99 -22.90
CA LYS A 83 0.54 7.45 -23.13
C LYS A 83 -0.62 8.10 -22.38
N ARG A 84 -1.69 7.34 -22.14
CA ARG A 84 -2.92 7.81 -21.49
C ARG A 84 -3.24 6.90 -20.32
N ILE A 85 -3.52 7.49 -19.17
CA ILE A 85 -3.89 6.79 -17.94
C ILE A 85 -5.26 7.35 -17.51
N GLY A 86 -6.17 6.45 -17.18
CA GLY A 86 -7.52 6.78 -16.71
C GLY A 86 -7.88 5.91 -15.51
N SER A 87 -9.02 6.18 -14.88
CA SER A 87 -9.39 5.49 -13.64
C SER A 87 -9.52 3.98 -13.80
N GLU A 88 -10.02 3.48 -14.93
CA GLU A 88 -10.20 2.04 -15.15
C GLU A 88 -8.88 1.26 -15.18
N ILE A 89 -7.83 1.80 -15.81
CA ILE A 89 -6.54 1.11 -15.84
C ILE A 89 -5.85 1.16 -14.47
N VAL A 90 -6.08 2.22 -13.68
CA VAL A 90 -5.62 2.33 -12.30
C VAL A 90 -6.40 1.37 -11.39
N ASP A 91 -7.71 1.20 -11.59
CA ASP A 91 -8.52 0.25 -10.85
C ASP A 91 -8.06 -1.20 -11.10
N ASN A 92 -7.81 -1.56 -12.36
CA ASN A 92 -7.24 -2.86 -12.72
C ASN A 92 -5.83 -3.08 -12.13
N LEU A 93 -5.01 -2.02 -12.07
CA LEU A 93 -3.72 -2.06 -11.38
C LEU A 93 -3.91 -2.32 -9.87
N ASN A 94 -4.84 -1.63 -9.21
CA ASN A 94 -5.14 -1.81 -7.79
C ASN A 94 -5.69 -3.21 -7.48
N ALA A 95 -6.39 -3.83 -8.43
CA ALA A 95 -6.86 -5.20 -8.35
C ALA A 95 -5.75 -6.25 -8.59
N SER A 96 -4.56 -5.84 -9.04
CA SER A 96 -3.43 -6.74 -9.27
C SER A 96 -3.02 -7.46 -8.00
N ILE A 97 -2.99 -8.80 -8.07
CA ILE A 97 -2.59 -9.66 -6.95
C ILE A 97 -1.15 -9.32 -6.49
N HIS A 98 -0.26 -9.00 -7.43
CA HIS A 98 1.12 -8.65 -7.10
C HIS A 98 1.23 -7.34 -6.33
N LEU A 99 0.44 -6.32 -6.68
CA LEU A 99 0.44 -5.05 -5.96
C LEU A 99 -0.13 -5.22 -4.54
N ARG A 100 -1.22 -6.00 -4.41
CA ARG A 100 -1.82 -6.30 -3.11
C ARG A 100 -0.92 -7.16 -2.22
N ALA A 101 -0.12 -8.05 -2.80
CA ALA A 101 0.85 -8.86 -2.07
C ALA A 101 1.92 -7.96 -1.41
N VAL A 102 2.49 -7.01 -2.17
CA VAL A 102 3.44 -6.03 -1.61
C VAL A 102 2.83 -5.30 -0.42
N LEU A 103 1.67 -4.67 -0.59
CA LEU A 103 1.02 -3.90 0.49
C LEU A 103 0.75 -4.75 1.73
N THR A 104 0.19 -5.95 1.54
CA THR A 104 -0.12 -6.85 2.66
C THR A 104 1.15 -7.28 3.40
N ASN A 105 2.23 -7.59 2.67
CA ASN A 105 3.49 -7.99 3.28
C ASN A 105 4.18 -6.81 3.99
N LEU A 106 4.10 -5.60 3.43
CA LEU A 106 4.64 -4.39 4.06
C LEU A 106 3.88 -4.02 5.33
N PHE A 107 2.54 -4.11 5.36
CA PHE A 107 1.78 -3.92 6.60
C PHE A 107 2.16 -4.95 7.67
N LEU A 108 2.29 -6.23 7.30
CA LEU A 108 2.74 -7.26 8.23
C LEU A 108 4.17 -7.01 8.73
N TYR A 109 5.07 -6.61 7.84
CA TYR A 109 6.46 -6.28 8.16
C TYR A 109 6.52 -5.10 9.12
N SER A 110 5.85 -3.99 8.79
CA SER A 110 5.77 -2.79 9.62
C SER A 110 5.21 -3.10 11.00
N GLU A 111 4.10 -3.84 11.11
CA GLU A 111 3.50 -4.19 12.41
C GLU A 111 4.40 -5.10 13.25
N ALA A 112 5.16 -6.00 12.63
CA ALA A 112 6.07 -6.90 13.32
C ALA A 112 7.27 -6.17 13.94
N PHE A 113 7.74 -5.08 13.31
CA PHE A 113 8.89 -4.29 13.79
C PHE A 113 8.51 -2.98 14.49
N ARG A 114 7.28 -2.51 14.31
CA ARG A 114 6.70 -1.32 14.94
C ARG A 114 5.19 -1.54 15.16
N PRO A 115 4.80 -2.21 16.25
CA PRO A 115 3.39 -2.39 16.58
C PRO A 115 2.70 -1.03 16.74
N LEU A 116 1.47 -0.88 16.25
CA LEU A 116 0.65 0.35 16.36
C LEU A 116 0.37 0.81 17.80
N ALA A 117 0.90 0.13 18.81
CA ALA A 117 0.65 0.36 20.23
C ALA A 117 1.69 1.26 20.93
N GLU A 118 2.76 1.70 20.27
CA GLU A 118 3.83 2.45 20.97
C GLU A 118 3.64 3.98 21.01
N ASP A 119 2.64 4.53 20.30
CA ASP A 119 2.33 5.98 20.29
C ASP A 119 0.97 6.35 20.93
N GLU A 120 0.33 5.43 21.67
CA GLU A 120 -0.71 5.86 22.62
C GLU A 120 -0.03 6.37 23.90
N PRO A 121 -0.19 7.65 24.27
CA PRO A 121 0.27 8.11 25.58
C PRO A 121 -0.41 7.25 26.64
N ALA A 122 0.40 6.65 27.52
CA ALA A 122 -0.04 5.83 28.65
C ALA A 122 -1.08 6.58 29.51
N GLY A 123 -2.36 6.48 29.13
CA GLY A 123 -3.41 7.35 29.68
C GLY A 123 -4.80 7.17 29.08
N ALA A 124 -4.93 6.73 27.82
CA ALA A 124 -6.24 6.47 27.23
C ALA A 124 -6.75 5.07 27.62
N LYS A 125 -7.32 4.93 28.83
CA LYS A 125 -8.15 3.76 29.17
C LYS A 125 -9.46 3.80 28.39
N GLY A 126 -9.42 3.49 27.10
CA GLY A 126 -10.57 3.09 26.30
C GLY A 126 -10.90 1.62 26.58
N GLY A 127 -11.39 1.32 27.78
CA GLY A 127 -11.79 -0.03 28.14
C GLY A 127 -12.91 -0.50 27.20
N VAL A 128 -12.61 -1.46 26.31
CA VAL A 128 -13.64 -2.24 25.64
C VAL A 128 -14.39 -3.01 26.72
N GLN A 129 -15.54 -2.49 27.14
CA GLN A 129 -16.49 -3.28 27.89
C GLN A 129 -17.01 -4.37 26.95
N THR A 130 -16.48 -5.58 27.12
CA THR A 130 -17.09 -6.77 26.52
C THR A 130 -18.45 -6.96 27.18
N TYR A 131 -19.51 -6.74 26.41
CA TYR A 131 -20.87 -7.04 26.83
C TYR A 131 -21.02 -8.56 26.91
N ASP A 132 -21.18 -9.08 28.13
CA ASP A 132 -21.52 -10.48 28.38
C ASP A 132 -23.05 -10.66 28.27
N ALA A 133 -23.49 -11.17 27.13
CA ALA A 133 -24.90 -11.40 26.80
C ALA A 133 -25.57 -12.51 27.64
N THR A 134 -24.85 -13.18 28.55
CA THR A 134 -25.41 -14.26 29.37
C THR A 134 -26.10 -13.78 30.66
N LYS A 135 -25.96 -12.50 31.04
CA LYS A 135 -26.54 -11.97 32.29
C LYS A 135 -28.01 -11.56 32.23
N GLY A 136 -28.65 -11.62 31.06
CA GLY A 136 -30.05 -11.29 30.89
C GLY A 136 -30.99 -12.49 31.07
N LYS A 137 -31.02 -13.15 32.24
CA LYS A 137 -32.12 -14.05 32.64
C LYS A 137 -32.01 -14.48 34.11
N LYS A 138 -32.85 -13.88 34.96
CA LYS A 138 -33.57 -14.46 36.13
C LYS A 138 -34.31 -13.27 36.78
N GLN A 139 -35.59 -13.15 36.44
CA GLN A 139 -36.77 -13.37 37.30
C GLN A 139 -36.98 -12.22 38.28
#